data_AF-A0A971I9S5-F1
#
_entry.id   AF-A0A971I9S5-F1
#
_cell.length_a   1.000
_cell.length_b   1.000
_cell.length_c   1.000
_cell.angle_alpha   90.00
_cell.angle_beta   90.00
_cell.angle_gamma   90.00
#
_symmetry.space_group_name_H-M   'P 1'
#
loop_
_entity.id
_entity.type
_entity.pdbx_description
1 polymer ?
#
loop_
_entity_poly.entity_id
_entity_poly.type
_entity_poly.pdbx_seq_one_letter_code
_entity_poly.pdbx_strand_id
1 'polypeptide(L)'
;SLMKGNYKAIFVFICMTAVQFLAFFSITYFIYRAFGLNTVQWVEIIFVQAFLYMAVSFVPTPGSTGASETGFIFFFKLFFPKNLIFVSMVLWRLLSYHINIVTGAIVILADSIRSLVKPAAHDV
;
A
#
# COMPACT_ATOMS: atom_id res chain seq x y z
N SER A 1 9.07 27.48 -10.22
CA SER A 1 7.87 27.72 -11.07
C SER A 1 7.06 26.45 -11.41
N LEU A 2 7.29 25.29 -10.74
CA LEU A 2 6.71 24.00 -11.16
C LEU A 2 5.32 23.66 -10.58
N MET A 3 4.77 24.47 -9.67
CA MET A 3 3.40 24.30 -9.14
C MET A 3 2.52 25.49 -9.52
N LYS A 4 2.47 25.85 -10.81
CA LYS A 4 1.53 26.89 -11.27
C LYS A 4 0.13 26.30 -11.38
N GLY A 5 -0.69 26.58 -10.36
CA GLY A 5 -2.12 26.92 -10.51
C GLY A 5 -3.09 25.88 -11.07
N ASN A 6 -2.69 24.62 -11.26
CA ASN A 6 -3.60 23.59 -11.76
C ASN A 6 -4.25 22.83 -10.59
N TYR A 7 -5.22 23.47 -9.93
CA TYR A 7 -6.00 22.88 -8.83
C TYR A 7 -6.67 21.55 -9.24
N LYS A 8 -6.99 21.37 -10.53
CA LYS A 8 -7.47 20.08 -11.06
C LYS A 8 -6.41 18.98 -10.95
N ALA A 9 -5.15 19.28 -11.26
CA ALA A 9 -4.07 18.30 -11.14
C ALA A 9 -3.84 17.93 -9.66
N ILE A 10 -3.81 18.91 -8.75
CA ILE A 10 -3.67 18.66 -7.30
C ILE A 10 -4.82 17.78 -6.79
N PHE A 11 -6.06 18.10 -7.19
CA PHE A 11 -7.23 17.31 -6.82
C PHE A 11 -7.13 15.87 -7.32
N VAL A 12 -6.73 15.66 -8.58
CA VAL A 12 -6.51 14.33 -9.15
C VAL A 12 -5.42 13.56 -8.38
N PHE A 13 -4.31 14.20 -8.02
CA PHE A 13 -3.26 13.57 -7.22
C PHE A 13 -3.73 13.15 -5.82
N ILE A 14 -4.55 13.98 -5.18
CA ILE A 14 -5.15 13.67 -3.87
C ILE A 14 -6.08 12.46 -4.02
N CYS A 15 -6.95 12.46 -5.02
CA CYS A 15 -7.86 11.33 -5.28
C CYS A 15 -7.10 10.04 -5.59
N MET A 16 -6.05 10.10 -6.42
CA MET A 16 -5.21 8.94 -6.71
C MET A 16 -4.53 8.41 -5.46
N THR A 17 -3.94 9.29 -4.65
CA THR A 17 -3.30 8.91 -3.38
C THR A 17 -4.30 8.27 -2.42
N ALA A 18 -5.53 8.81 -2.35
CA ALA A 18 -6.58 8.24 -1.51
C ALA A 18 -6.96 6.83 -1.96
N VAL A 19 -7.19 6.62 -3.27
CA VAL A 19 -7.48 5.29 -3.83
C VAL A 19 -6.31 4.32 -3.61
N GLN A 20 -5.08 4.79 -3.78
CA GLN A 20 -3.87 4.01 -3.52
C GLN A 20 -3.81 3.55 -2.06
N PHE A 21 -4.05 4.46 -1.10
CA PHE A 21 -4.06 4.09 0.32
C PHE A 21 -5.20 3.14 0.68
N LEU A 22 -6.41 3.36 0.14
CA LEU A 22 -7.54 2.45 0.34
C LEU A 22 -7.23 1.04 -0.19
N ALA A 23 -6.62 0.95 -1.37
CA ALA A 23 -6.18 -0.32 -1.93
C ALA A 23 -5.09 -0.98 -1.05
N PHE A 24 -4.11 -0.21 -0.59
CA PHE A 24 -3.04 -0.68 0.28
C PHE A 24 -3.57 -1.20 1.62
N PHE A 25 -4.50 -0.48 2.27
CA PHE A 25 -5.10 -0.89 3.53
C PHE A 25 -6.06 -2.08 3.36
N SER A 26 -6.68 -2.23 2.19
CA SER A 26 -7.56 -3.36 1.88
C SER A 26 -6.82 -4.70 1.83
N ILE A 27 -5.50 -4.72 1.60
CA ILE A 27 -4.68 -5.94 1.62
C ILE A 27 -4.87 -6.67 2.96
N THR A 28 -4.81 -5.96 4.07
CA THR A 28 -4.96 -6.53 5.42
C THR A 28 -6.36 -7.11 5.64
N TYR A 29 -7.39 -6.50 5.06
CA TYR A 29 -8.75 -7.03 5.09
C TYR A 29 -8.88 -8.33 4.29
N PHE A 30 -8.31 -8.42 3.10
CA PHE A 30 -8.35 -9.65 2.31
C PHE A 30 -7.62 -10.79 3.03
N ILE A 31 -6.51 -10.49 3.71
CA ILE A 31 -5.82 -11.47 4.56
C ILE A 31 -6.72 -11.92 5.71
N TYR A 32 -7.39 -10.99 6.40
CA TYR A 32 -8.36 -11.31 7.44
C TYR A 32 -9.47 -12.26 6.93
N ARG A 33 -10.04 -11.96 5.76
CA ARG A 33 -11.05 -12.82 5.11
C ARG A 33 -10.50 -14.16 4.65
N ALA A 34 -9.24 -14.23 4.22
CA ALA A 34 -8.58 -15.48 3.80
C ALA A 34 -8.42 -16.50 4.94
N PHE A 35 -8.30 -16.02 6.18
CA PHE A 35 -8.34 -16.89 7.37
C PHE A 35 -9.76 -17.34 7.77
N GLY A 36 -10.78 -17.02 6.97
CA GLY A 36 -12.17 -17.38 7.24
C GLY A 36 -12.85 -16.50 8.30
N LEU A 37 -12.19 -15.43 8.76
CA LEU A 37 -12.74 -14.52 9.75
C LEU A 37 -13.68 -13.52 9.06
N ASN A 38 -14.90 -13.38 9.56
CA ASN A 38 -15.94 -12.51 8.97
C ASN A 38 -16.60 -11.57 10.01
N THR A 39 -16.08 -11.53 11.23
CA THR A 39 -16.69 -10.80 12.35
C THR A 39 -16.52 -9.28 12.23
N VAL A 40 -15.44 -8.83 11.59
CA VAL A 40 -15.04 -7.42 11.55
C VAL A 40 -15.38 -6.82 10.19
N GLN A 41 -15.92 -5.59 10.21
CA GLN A 41 -16.28 -4.88 8.98
C GLN A 41 -15.05 -4.36 8.23
N TRP A 42 -15.16 -4.21 6.91
CA TRP A 42 -14.08 -3.69 6.07
C TRP A 42 -13.56 -2.33 6.57
N VAL A 43 -14.49 -1.44 6.91
CA VAL A 43 -14.20 -0.07 7.35
C VAL A 43 -13.34 -0.06 8.63
N GLU A 44 -13.61 -0.94 9.60
CA GLU A 44 -12.86 -0.99 10.85
C GLU A 44 -11.39 -1.37 10.63
N ILE A 45 -11.15 -2.37 9.76
CA ILE A 45 -9.79 -2.79 9.41
C ILE A 45 -9.03 -1.66 8.70
N ILE A 46 -9.69 -0.94 7.79
CA ILE A 46 -9.09 0.20 7.09
C ILE A 46 -8.72 1.32 8.08
N PHE A 47 -9.60 1.66 9.02
CA PHE A 47 -9.31 2.68 10.03
C PHE A 47 -8.11 2.30 10.90
N VAL A 48 -8.07 1.08 11.40
CA VAL A 48 -6.96 0.59 12.24
C VAL A 48 -5.66 0.60 11.44
N GLN A 49 -5.71 0.21 10.17
CA GLN A 49 -4.55 0.23 9.30
C GLN A 49 -4.07 1.66 8.99
N ALA A 50 -4.98 2.62 8.83
CA ALA A 50 -4.65 4.03 8.67
C ALA A 50 -4.01 4.61 9.95
N PHE A 51 -4.52 4.25 11.12
CA PHE A 51 -3.92 4.62 12.41
C PHE A 51 -2.52 4.03 12.57
N LEU A 52 -2.35 2.75 12.24
CA LEU A 52 -1.04 2.10 12.24
C LEU A 52 -0.07 2.84 11.31
N TYR A 53 -0.51 3.13 10.08
CA TYR A 53 0.31 3.86 9.09
C TYR A 53 0.72 5.25 9.60
N MET A 54 -0.21 5.98 10.21
CA MET A 54 0.09 7.27 10.83
C MET A 54 1.08 7.14 12.00
N ALA A 55 0.85 6.18 12.90
CA ALA A 55 1.72 5.92 14.05
C ALA A 55 3.15 5.58 13.64
N VAL A 56 3.31 4.74 12.61
CA VAL A 56 4.61 4.38 12.05
C VAL A 56 5.25 5.57 11.33
N SER A 57 4.46 6.44 10.70
CA SER A 57 4.97 7.64 10.01
C SER A 57 5.63 8.66 10.96
N PHE A 58 5.25 8.66 12.24
CA PHE A 58 5.90 9.49 13.25
C PHE A 58 7.24 8.95 13.74
N VAL A 59 7.63 7.72 13.37
CA VAL A 59 8.94 7.15 13.69
C VAL A 59 9.95 7.63 12.64
N PRO A 60 10.88 8.55 12.98
CA PRO A 60 11.75 9.18 12.01
C PRO A 60 12.82 8.19 11.55
N THR A 61 12.65 7.62 10.35
CA THR A 61 13.72 7.01 9.53
C THR A 61 14.43 5.76 10.12
N PRO A 62 15.58 5.35 9.52
CA PRO A 62 15.81 4.06 8.86
C PRO A 62 15.86 2.87 9.82
N GLY A 63 15.20 1.76 9.48
CA GLY A 63 15.03 0.59 10.38
C GLY A 63 13.63 0.43 10.98
N SER A 64 12.65 1.21 10.50
CA SER A 64 11.24 1.21 10.96
C SER A 64 10.47 -0.09 10.72
N THR A 65 11.10 -1.08 10.10
CA THR A 65 10.56 -2.43 9.91
C THR A 65 10.10 -3.01 11.25
N GLY A 66 10.92 -2.96 12.30
CA GLY A 66 10.55 -3.46 13.63
C GLY A 66 9.39 -2.71 14.30
N ALA A 67 9.31 -1.39 14.10
CA ALA A 67 8.20 -0.57 14.60
C ALA A 67 6.88 -0.89 13.86
N SER A 68 6.96 -1.15 12.55
CA SER A 68 5.81 -1.53 11.73
C SER A 68 5.31 -2.95 12.06
N GLU A 69 6.22 -3.89 12.32
CA GLU A 69 5.94 -5.25 12.80
C GLU A 69 5.22 -5.22 14.15
N THR A 70 5.84 -4.55 15.12
CA THR A 70 5.32 -4.48 16.50
C THR A 70 4.00 -3.71 16.52
N GLY A 71 3.90 -2.63 15.76
CA GLY A 71 2.67 -1.87 15.58
C GLY A 71 1.56 -2.76 15.02
N PHE A 72 1.81 -3.51 13.95
CA PHE A 72 0.81 -4.40 13.37
C PHE A 72 0.29 -5.39 14.40
N ILE A 73 1.17 -6.10 15.12
CA ILE A 73 0.77 -7.05 16.17
C ILE A 73 -0.03 -6.33 17.27
N PHE A 74 0.39 -5.14 17.69
CA PHE A 74 -0.26 -4.41 18.77
C PHE A 74 -1.68 -3.95 18.43
N PHE A 75 -1.89 -3.44 17.22
CA PHE A 75 -3.20 -2.96 16.76
C PHE A 75 -4.12 -4.10 16.30
N PHE A 76 -3.57 -5.14 15.64
CA PHE A 76 -4.37 -6.24 15.09
C PHE A 76 -4.62 -7.40 16.04
N LYS A 77 -4.04 -7.42 17.25
CA LYS A 77 -4.34 -8.43 18.28
C LYS A 77 -5.80 -8.46 18.71
N LEU A 78 -6.54 -7.38 18.45
CA LEU A 78 -7.96 -7.28 18.75
C LEU A 78 -8.82 -8.03 17.71
N PHE A 79 -8.32 -8.16 16.48
CA PHE A 79 -9.07 -8.73 15.36
C PHE A 79 -8.60 -10.13 14.98
N PHE A 80 -7.30 -10.41 15.08
CA PHE A 80 -6.73 -11.72 14.77
C PHE A 80 -6.47 -12.54 16.04
N PRO A 81 -6.78 -13.85 16.03
CA PRO A 81 -6.40 -14.72 17.13
C PRO A 81 -4.86 -14.86 17.18
N LYS A 82 -4.33 -15.09 18.39
CA LYS A 82 -2.88 -15.03 18.70
C LYS A 82 -2.01 -15.96 17.85
N ASN A 83 -2.57 -17.08 17.39
CA ASN A 83 -1.91 -18.05 16.52
C ASN A 83 -1.79 -17.56 15.06
N LEU A 84 -2.70 -16.70 14.60
CA LEU A 84 -2.74 -16.24 13.20
C LEU A 84 -2.11 -14.86 13.01
N ILE A 85 -1.96 -14.05 14.06
CA ILE A 85 -1.49 -12.67 13.93
C ILE A 85 -0.07 -12.55 13.35
N PHE A 86 0.82 -13.47 13.70
CA PHE A 86 2.18 -13.48 13.16
C PHE A 86 2.16 -13.86 11.68
N VAL A 87 1.38 -14.88 11.31
CA VAL A 87 1.22 -15.31 9.93
C VAL A 87 0.56 -14.22 9.08
N SER A 88 -0.46 -13.54 9.59
CA SER A 88 -1.13 -12.45 8.90
C SER A 88 -0.23 -11.24 8.68
N MET A 89 0.64 -10.91 9.65
CA MET A 89 1.66 -9.87 9.50
C MET A 89 2.67 -10.22 8.39
N VAL A 90 3.16 -11.45 8.36
CA VAL A 90 4.11 -11.91 7.34
C VAL A 90 3.45 -11.89 5.95
N LEU A 91 2.22 -12.38 5.82
CA LEU A 91 1.45 -12.30 4.57
C LEU A 91 1.19 -10.86 4.14
N TRP A 92 0.87 -9.97 5.09
CA TRP A 92 0.65 -8.57 4.82
C TRP A 92 1.90 -7.92 4.24
N ARG A 93 3.08 -8.24 4.79
CA ARG A 93 4.34 -7.80 4.21
C ARG A 93 4.59 -8.41 2.84
N LEU A 94 4.41 -9.71 2.68
CA LEU A 94 4.62 -10.37 1.40
C LEU A 94 3.78 -9.69 0.32
N LEU A 95 2.48 -9.52 0.53
CA LEU A 95 1.60 -8.89 -0.45
C LEU A 95 1.94 -7.41 -0.65
N SER A 96 2.16 -6.66 0.43
CA SER A 96 2.47 -5.23 0.36
C SER A 96 3.78 -4.95 -0.40
N TYR A 97 4.80 -5.80 -0.27
CA TYR A 97 6.06 -5.61 -0.99
C TYR A 97 6.01 -6.21 -2.40
N HIS A 98 5.43 -7.40 -2.58
CA HIS A 98 5.50 -8.12 -3.85
C HIS A 98 4.54 -7.56 -4.90
N ILE A 99 3.33 -7.11 -4.51
CA ILE A 99 2.40 -6.50 -5.47
C ILE A 99 2.97 -5.19 -6.02
N ASN A 100 3.62 -4.38 -5.18
CA ASN A 100 4.25 -3.14 -5.59
C ASN A 100 5.43 -3.39 -6.54
N ILE A 101 6.27 -4.39 -6.26
CA ILE A 101 7.38 -4.78 -7.16
C ILE A 101 6.86 -5.28 -8.50
N VAL A 102 5.88 -6.19 -8.49
CA VAL A 102 5.31 -6.75 -9.72
C VAL A 102 4.65 -5.67 -10.58
N THR A 103 3.90 -4.75 -9.96
CA THR A 103 3.26 -3.64 -10.69
C THR A 103 4.32 -2.71 -11.29
N GLY A 104 5.36 -2.37 -10.52
CA GLY A 104 6.48 -1.57 -11.01
C GLY A 104 7.20 -2.23 -12.19
N ALA A 105 7.45 -3.54 -12.10
CA ALA A 105 8.08 -4.31 -13.17
C ALA A 105 7.23 -4.31 -14.45
N ILE A 106 5.91 -4.52 -14.35
CA ILE A 106 5.00 -4.49 -15.50
C ILE A 106 5.00 -3.11 -16.17
N VAL A 107 4.99 -2.03 -15.39
CA VAL A 107 5.01 -0.66 -15.94
C VAL A 107 6.32 -0.39 -16.68
N ILE A 108 7.46 -0.77 -16.11
CA ILE A 108 8.77 -0.61 -16.75
C ILE A 108 8.84 -1.41 -18.05
N LEU A 109 8.34 -2.65 -18.04
CA LEU A 109 8.29 -3.49 -19.25
C LEU A 109 7.38 -2.88 -20.31
N ALA A 110 6.20 -2.39 -19.93
CA ALA A 110 5.27 -1.75 -20.85
C ALA A 110 5.86 -0.45 -21.45
N ASP A 111 6.55 0.35 -20.65
CA ASP A 111 7.24 1.56 -21.12
C ASP A 111 8.43 1.22 -22.03
N SER A 112 9.20 0.18 -21.69
CA SER A 112 10.30 -0.33 -22.51
C SER A 112 9.79 -0.84 -23.87
N ILE A 113 8.67 -1.56 -23.90
CA ILE A 113 8.06 -2.00 -25.17
C ILE A 113 7.55 -0.79 -25.95
N ARG A 114 6.91 0.20 -25.30
CA ARG A 114 6.43 1.42 -25.97
C ARG A 114 7.56 2.29 -26.52
N SER A 115 8.70 2.39 -25.82
CA SER A 115 9.86 3.15 -26.28
C SER A 115 10.59 2.48 -27.44
N LEU A 116 10.54 1.14 -27.53
CA LEU A 116 11.02 0.40 -28.70
C LEU A 116 10.06 0.50 -29.91
N VAL A 117 8.75 0.59 -29.66
CA VAL A 117 7.73 0.72 -30.72
C VAL A 117 7.63 2.14 -31.26
N LYS A 118 7.98 3.18 -30.48
CA LYS A 118 7.99 4.57 -30.93
C LYS A 118 9.33 4.85 -31.64
N PRO A 119 9.40 4.85 -32.98
CA PRO A 119 10.66 5.10 -33.67
C PRO A 119 11.05 6.56 -33.41
N ALA A 120 12.34 6.81 -33.22
CA ALA A 120 12.90 8.15 -33.14
C ALA A 120 12.51 8.96 -34.38
N ALA A 121 11.47 9.77 -34.26
CA ALA A 121 11.01 10.69 -35.30
C ALA A 121 10.91 12.08 -34.71
N HIS A 122 12.05 12.66 -34.34
CA HIS A 122 12.32 14.10 -34.43
C HIS A 122 13.78 14.41 -34.06
N ASP A 123 14.71 14.10 -34.96
CA ASP A 123 16.06 14.68 -34.98
C ASP A 123 16.46 14.93 -36.45
N VAL A 124 15.79 15.90 -37.09
CA VAL A 124 16.32 16.67 -38.23
C VAL A 124 15.82 18.11 -38.11
#